data_AF-V4P7P2-F1
#
_entry.id   AF-V4P7P2-F1
#
_cell.length_a   1.000
_cell.length_b   1.000
_cell.length_c   1.000
_cell.angle_alpha   90.00
_cell.angle_beta   90.00
_cell.angle_gamma   90.00
#
_symmetry.space_group_name_H-M   'P 1'
#
loop_
_entity.id
_entity.type
_entity.pdbx_description
1 polymer ?
#
loop_
_entity_poly.entity_id
_entity_poly.type
_entity_poly.pdbx_seq_one_letter_code
_entity_poly.pdbx_strand_id
1 'polypeptide(L)'
;MKTHRKFGTLVSVLTLSSVLAVGLSVAHAQTLAPAPAQIPGTWETVHANGNPILPDGKDYTTDPAPLVANGKLYILTGRDTADVGVNDFIMPEWQMLESDDPATGVWRHNPHFMRPEDVFKWATPARAYGAQIVQGPDKRYYMYAPIIERDSPNKDPFAIGVAVSDTPEGPWTDAHPAGPVVSQSYPVANTIQNIDPTVLVDDDGRIYLYWGTFGRLKGVELEKDMVTFKGTPVDVTGLTGFFEAPWLFKRNGTYYMMYAGNKAGPDSDCTEAVYYACQAYGTASSPLGPWTYRGVLLDPVSSTTSHGGIVQFKGKWYIAYHTADAKGGDHFRRSVSLDEVTWDDSVTPARIEKVEPTRPPAPPPEPQRNIAPAARIVASNSPVPVQYWIRALNDGKVHANPLPPDTWGTWTPNNPAQQWVVYQWEAPVKLNGSRIRFWNDQPAGSGVGVAPPKAWHLEYWDEHKWVPVSHTTAYGTSTEDFNAVSFDTVETRCLRAVFDASSDGKTYAAIAAQEWEALYPKPVLVEAADTRLSASPICAAS
;
A
#
# COMPACT_ATOMS: atom_id res chain seq x y z
N MET A 1 -50.98 -20.07 -16.27
CA MET A 1 -50.55 -20.00 -14.87
C MET A 1 -49.12 -20.51 -14.75
N LYS A 2 -48.15 -19.60 -14.81
CA LYS A 2 -46.73 -19.81 -14.52
C LYS A 2 -46.30 -18.58 -13.71
N THR A 3 -45.86 -18.77 -12.48
CA THR A 3 -45.45 -17.70 -11.58
C THR A 3 -43.94 -17.51 -11.67
N HIS A 4 -43.54 -16.32 -12.08
CA HIS A 4 -42.16 -15.84 -12.10
C HIS A 4 -41.65 -15.61 -10.67
N ARG A 5 -40.50 -16.18 -10.32
CA ARG A 5 -39.71 -15.78 -9.13
C ARG A 5 -38.68 -14.74 -9.56
N LYS A 6 -38.76 -13.56 -8.93
CA LYS A 6 -37.74 -12.50 -8.96
C LYS A 6 -36.53 -12.95 -8.15
N PHE A 7 -35.34 -12.91 -8.74
CA PHE A 7 -34.07 -12.89 -8.00
C PHE A 7 -33.70 -11.43 -7.77
N GLY A 8 -33.61 -11.02 -6.51
CA GLY A 8 -33.16 -9.71 -6.08
C GLY A 8 -31.98 -9.87 -5.11
N THR A 9 -30.84 -9.33 -5.55
CA THR A 9 -29.83 -8.58 -4.80
C THR A 9 -29.57 -8.92 -3.32
N LEU A 10 -28.39 -9.46 -3.02
CA LEU A 10 -27.71 -9.28 -1.74
C LEU A 10 -26.18 -9.40 -1.94
N VAL A 11 -25.57 -8.28 -2.33
CA VAL A 11 -24.15 -8.00 -2.05
C VAL A 11 -24.17 -6.78 -1.15
N SER A 12 -24.25 -7.01 0.16
CA SER A 12 -24.04 -5.95 1.15
C SER A 12 -22.55 -5.71 1.25
N VAL A 13 -22.14 -4.59 0.66
CA VAL A 13 -20.86 -3.92 0.91
C VAL A 13 -20.74 -3.69 2.41
N LEU A 14 -19.66 -4.17 3.04
CA LEU A 14 -19.20 -3.64 4.32
C LEU A 14 -18.80 -2.18 4.08
N THR A 15 -19.74 -1.26 4.29
CA THR A 15 -19.40 0.11 4.62
C THR A 15 -18.87 0.07 6.05
N LEU A 16 -17.56 0.15 6.25
CA LEU A 16 -17.01 0.66 7.51
C LEU A 16 -17.42 2.14 7.61
N SER A 17 -18.65 2.36 8.06
CA SER A 17 -19.06 3.66 8.58
C SER A 17 -18.53 3.73 10.01
N SER A 18 -17.34 4.29 10.18
CA SER A 18 -16.85 4.75 11.48
C SER A 18 -17.77 5.88 11.94
N VAL A 19 -18.75 5.54 12.78
CA VAL A 19 -19.49 6.53 13.58
C VAL A 19 -18.51 7.02 14.64
N LEU A 20 -17.79 8.10 14.35
CA LEU A 20 -17.09 8.88 15.36
C LEU A 20 -18.15 9.47 16.29
N ALA A 21 -18.20 9.00 17.53
CA ALA A 21 -18.85 9.73 18.60
C ALA A 21 -18.05 11.03 18.82
N VAL A 22 -18.60 12.16 18.40
CA VAL A 22 -18.07 13.49 18.69
C VAL A 22 -18.27 13.74 20.19
N GLY A 23 -17.29 13.33 20.99
CA GLY A 23 -17.10 13.87 22.33
C GLY A 23 -16.57 15.29 22.19
N LEU A 24 -17.42 16.29 22.44
CA LEU A 24 -17.00 17.68 22.61
C LEU A 24 -16.07 17.77 23.83
N SER A 25 -14.77 17.58 23.60
CA SER A 25 -13.74 18.09 24.48
C SER A 25 -13.40 19.50 24.00
N VAL A 26 -13.57 20.48 24.87
CA VAL A 26 -13.19 21.86 24.61
C VAL A 26 -11.65 21.91 24.65
N ALA A 27 -11.03 21.60 23.51
CA ALA A 27 -9.60 21.77 23.33
C ALA A 27 -9.30 23.27 23.40
N HIS A 28 -8.49 23.67 24.37
CA HIS A 28 -7.89 25.00 24.38
C HIS A 28 -7.00 25.11 23.14
N ALA A 29 -7.44 25.92 22.17
CA ALA A 29 -6.64 26.27 21.01
C ALA A 29 -5.37 27.00 21.48
N GLN A 30 -4.28 26.24 21.65
CA GLN A 30 -2.96 26.84 21.69
C GLN A 30 -2.68 27.31 20.26
N THR A 31 -2.60 28.62 20.09
CA THR A 31 -2.13 29.24 18.86
C THR A 31 -0.67 28.83 18.65
N LEU A 32 -0.45 27.77 17.87
CA LEU A 32 0.87 27.48 17.31
C LEU A 32 1.27 28.69 16.47
N ALA A 33 2.40 29.29 16.80
CA ALA A 33 3.00 30.32 15.97
C ALA A 33 3.20 29.73 14.55
N PRO A 34 2.91 30.49 13.48
CA PRO A 34 3.18 30.02 12.14
C PRO A 34 4.67 29.67 12.05
N ALA A 35 4.95 28.46 11.56
CA ALA A 35 6.31 28.08 11.19
C ALA A 35 6.87 29.15 10.23
N PRO A 36 8.17 29.50 10.33
CA PRO A 36 8.77 30.45 9.41
C PRO A 36 8.52 29.98 7.96
N ALA A 37 8.06 30.89 7.11
CA ALA A 37 7.80 30.61 5.72
C ALA A 37 9.08 30.10 5.04
N GLN A 38 9.13 28.82 4.68
CA GLN A 38 10.15 28.28 3.81
C GLN A 38 10.01 28.89 2.42
N ILE A 39 11.14 29.32 1.85
CA ILE A 39 11.19 29.95 0.53
C ILE A 39 10.90 28.85 -0.50
N PRO A 40 9.85 28.98 -1.34
CA PRO A 40 9.60 28.02 -2.42
C PRO A 40 10.82 27.92 -3.33
N GLY A 41 11.26 26.68 -3.65
CA GLY A 41 12.30 26.44 -4.64
C GLY A 41 13.74 26.31 -4.14
N THR A 42 13.99 26.10 -2.84
CA THR A 42 15.33 25.74 -2.37
C THR A 42 15.62 24.27 -2.67
N TRP A 43 16.67 24.03 -3.44
CA TRP A 43 17.16 22.69 -3.74
C TRP A 43 18.37 22.36 -2.86
N GLU A 44 18.38 21.17 -2.29
CA GLU A 44 19.52 20.59 -1.59
C GLU A 44 20.07 19.37 -2.33
N THR A 45 21.34 19.04 -2.11
CA THR A 45 21.92 17.79 -2.63
C THR A 45 21.77 16.71 -1.58
N VAL A 46 21.26 15.55 -1.98
CA VAL A 46 21.10 14.36 -1.15
C VAL A 46 21.81 13.17 -1.82
N HIS A 47 22.27 12.25 -0.99
CA HIS A 47 23.00 11.06 -1.43
C HIS A 47 22.23 9.81 -1.02
N ALA A 48 21.73 9.08 -2.01
CA ALA A 48 21.09 7.79 -1.84
C ALA A 48 22.14 6.68 -2.01
N ASN A 49 22.23 5.78 -1.03
CA ASN A 49 23.10 4.59 -1.08
C ASN A 49 22.32 3.32 -1.51
N GLY A 50 21.20 3.50 -2.20
CA GLY A 50 20.17 2.50 -2.49
C GLY A 50 18.78 3.06 -2.19
N ASN A 51 17.76 2.21 -2.23
CA ASN A 51 16.39 2.60 -1.92
C ASN A 51 16.06 2.55 -0.41
N PRO A 52 15.18 3.43 0.08
CA PRO A 52 14.55 4.53 -0.65
C PRO A 52 15.53 5.70 -0.88
N ILE A 53 15.21 6.58 -1.83
CA ILE A 53 16.06 7.73 -2.22
C ILE A 53 16.32 8.66 -1.03
N LEU A 54 15.29 8.87 -0.18
CA LEU A 54 15.38 9.64 1.07
C LEU A 54 15.20 8.68 2.27
N PRO A 55 16.28 8.11 2.85
CA PRO A 55 16.15 7.08 3.88
C PRO A 55 16.16 7.61 5.31
N ASP A 56 16.50 8.88 5.55
CA ASP A 56 16.82 9.39 6.90
C ASP A 56 15.60 9.78 7.75
N GLY A 57 14.41 9.81 7.14
CA GLY A 57 13.15 10.14 7.80
C GLY A 57 12.94 11.63 8.07
N LYS A 58 13.74 12.52 7.45
CA LYS A 58 13.48 13.98 7.51
C LYS A 58 12.29 14.40 6.66
N ASP A 59 12.16 13.79 5.48
CA ASP A 59 11.08 13.99 4.53
C ASP A 59 10.58 12.63 4.02
N TYR A 60 9.26 12.47 3.96
CA TYR A 60 8.60 11.28 3.44
C TYR A 60 7.99 11.60 2.07
N THR A 61 8.31 10.78 1.09
CA THR A 61 7.97 10.96 -0.34
C THR A 61 6.95 9.91 -0.76
N THR A 62 5.97 10.30 -1.57
CA THR A 62 4.89 9.41 -2.00
C THR A 62 4.36 9.72 -3.39
N ASP A 63 3.66 8.74 -3.96
CA ASP A 63 2.93 8.80 -5.23
C ASP A 63 3.82 9.32 -6.37
N PRO A 64 4.99 8.68 -6.62
CA PRO A 64 5.99 9.23 -7.51
C PRO A 64 5.52 9.23 -8.97
N ALA A 65 5.66 10.37 -9.62
CA ALA A 65 5.46 10.53 -11.06
C ALA A 65 6.77 10.97 -11.72
N PRO A 66 7.51 10.02 -12.34
CA PRO A 66 8.76 10.33 -13.01
C PRO A 66 8.54 11.07 -14.34
N LEU A 67 9.40 12.03 -14.64
CA LEU A 67 9.43 12.83 -15.85
C LEU A 67 10.87 12.95 -16.36
N VAL A 68 11.07 12.85 -17.67
CA VAL A 68 12.35 13.22 -18.29
C VAL A 68 12.18 14.55 -19.00
N ALA A 69 12.97 15.53 -18.59
CA ALA A 69 12.95 16.89 -19.13
C ALA A 69 14.36 17.47 -19.09
N ASN A 70 14.72 18.32 -20.06
CA ASN A 70 16.00 19.02 -20.08
C ASN A 70 17.25 18.12 -19.90
N GLY A 71 17.17 16.85 -20.33
CA GLY A 71 18.26 15.86 -20.19
C GLY A 71 18.40 15.23 -18.80
N LYS A 72 17.47 15.50 -17.88
CA LYS A 72 17.46 15.03 -16.49
C LYS A 72 16.25 14.16 -16.20
N LEU A 73 16.37 13.37 -15.13
CA LEU A 73 15.26 12.66 -14.52
C LEU A 73 14.71 13.50 -13.36
N TYR A 74 13.42 13.79 -13.38
CA TYR A 74 12.65 14.38 -12.29
C TYR A 74 11.68 13.34 -11.73
N ILE A 75 11.35 13.43 -10.44
CA ILE A 75 10.27 12.67 -9.82
C ILE A 75 9.44 13.65 -8.99
N LEU A 76 8.22 13.93 -9.45
CA LEU A 76 7.23 14.65 -8.66
C LEU A 76 6.65 13.69 -7.63
N THR A 77 6.46 14.16 -6.40
CA THR A 77 5.98 13.33 -5.29
C THR A 77 5.18 14.18 -4.32
N GLY A 78 4.16 13.62 -3.68
CA GLY A 78 3.56 14.24 -2.50
C GLY A 78 4.52 14.25 -1.32
N ARG A 79 4.23 15.03 -0.27
CA ARG A 79 4.99 15.04 0.99
C ARG A 79 4.13 14.55 2.13
N ASP A 80 4.37 13.31 2.57
CA ASP A 80 3.69 12.74 3.73
C ASP A 80 4.21 13.42 5.02
N THR A 81 3.30 13.91 5.87
CA THR A 81 3.63 14.56 7.15
C THR A 81 2.74 14.08 8.29
N ALA A 82 2.20 12.85 8.20
CA ALA A 82 1.45 12.26 9.30
C ALA A 82 2.31 12.19 10.57
N ASP A 83 1.70 12.39 11.74
CA ASP A 83 2.37 12.11 13.02
C ASP A 83 2.45 10.59 13.24
N VAL A 84 3.36 10.16 14.11
CA VAL A 84 3.49 8.74 14.47
C VAL A 84 2.17 8.19 15.01
N GLY A 85 1.69 7.09 14.42
CA GLY A 85 0.44 6.46 14.81
C GLY A 85 -0.81 7.15 14.24
N VAL A 86 -0.68 8.16 13.38
CA VAL A 86 -1.85 8.73 12.70
C VAL A 86 -2.08 7.98 11.38
N ASN A 87 -3.25 7.33 11.28
CA ASN A 87 -3.67 6.62 10.07
C ASN A 87 -4.45 7.55 9.12
N ASP A 88 -3.78 8.59 8.64
CA ASP A 88 -4.33 9.55 7.68
C ASP A 88 -3.26 10.08 6.73
N PHE A 89 -3.63 10.33 5.48
CA PHE A 89 -2.74 10.91 4.48
C PHE A 89 -2.72 12.44 4.66
N ILE A 90 -1.76 12.91 5.47
CA ILE A 90 -1.51 14.34 5.67
C ILE A 90 -0.45 14.77 4.67
N MET A 91 -0.88 15.40 3.58
CA MET A 91 -0.04 15.71 2.44
C MET A 91 -0.14 17.20 2.08
N PRO A 92 0.55 18.11 2.79
CA PRO A 92 0.35 19.54 2.64
C PRO A 92 0.85 20.12 1.31
N GLU A 93 1.85 19.50 0.69
CA GLU A 93 2.51 20.01 -0.50
C GLU A 93 3.13 18.88 -1.32
N TRP A 94 3.44 19.19 -2.57
CA TRP A 94 4.32 18.37 -3.40
C TRP A 94 5.78 18.77 -3.17
N GLN A 95 6.66 17.80 -3.36
CA GLN A 95 8.11 17.93 -3.39
C GLN A 95 8.65 17.36 -4.71
N MET A 96 9.92 17.62 -5.02
CA MET A 96 10.54 17.20 -6.28
C MET A 96 11.95 16.63 -6.04
N LEU A 97 12.24 15.51 -6.69
CA LEU A 97 13.58 14.94 -6.80
C LEU A 97 14.10 15.11 -8.23
N GLU A 98 15.40 15.36 -8.39
CA GLU A 98 16.06 15.53 -9.69
C GLU A 98 17.40 14.77 -9.69
N SER A 99 17.75 14.10 -10.78
CA SER A 99 19.08 13.53 -10.98
C SER A 99 19.53 13.62 -12.44
N ASP A 100 20.82 13.90 -12.63
CA ASP A 100 21.48 13.76 -13.93
C ASP A 100 21.77 12.28 -14.25
N ASP A 101 22.03 11.46 -13.23
CA ASP A 101 22.29 10.03 -13.36
C ASP A 101 21.92 9.32 -12.04
N PRO A 102 20.75 8.64 -11.98
CA PRO A 102 20.28 8.02 -10.76
C PRO A 102 21.21 6.90 -10.27
N ALA A 103 22.05 6.32 -11.14
CA ALA A 103 23.01 5.28 -10.76
C ALA A 103 24.15 5.80 -9.87
N THR A 104 24.41 7.11 -9.87
CA THR A 104 25.44 7.72 -9.02
C THR A 104 24.99 7.89 -7.56
N GLY A 105 23.68 7.74 -7.29
CA GLY A 105 23.08 8.02 -5.98
C GLY A 105 23.01 9.53 -5.66
N VAL A 106 23.45 10.41 -6.56
CA VAL A 106 23.38 11.86 -6.35
C VAL A 106 22.03 12.38 -6.85
N TRP A 107 21.28 13.00 -5.94
CA TRP A 107 19.99 13.62 -6.22
C TRP A 107 19.98 15.05 -5.72
N ARG A 108 19.18 15.89 -6.37
CA ARG A 108 18.75 17.18 -5.84
C ARG A 108 17.33 17.03 -5.33
N HIS A 109 17.03 17.61 -4.18
CA HIS A 109 15.74 17.52 -3.51
C HIS A 109 15.19 18.92 -3.23
N ASN A 110 13.92 19.14 -3.59
CA ASN A 110 13.17 20.34 -3.24
C ASN A 110 11.93 19.94 -2.41
N PRO A 111 11.99 20.02 -1.07
CA PRO A 111 10.90 19.57 -0.19
C PRO A 111 9.63 20.44 -0.25
N HIS A 112 9.73 21.67 -0.77
CA HIS A 112 8.63 22.64 -0.84
C HIS A 112 8.41 23.08 -2.28
N PHE A 113 8.18 22.10 -3.16
CA PHE A 113 8.03 22.37 -4.58
C PHE A 113 6.78 23.19 -4.86
N MET A 114 5.62 22.75 -4.34
CA MET A 114 4.36 23.44 -4.63
C MET A 114 3.23 23.02 -3.68
N ARG A 115 2.42 23.99 -3.24
CA ARG A 115 1.15 23.72 -2.53
C ARG A 115 -0.04 23.77 -3.49
N PRO A 116 -1.06 22.92 -3.30
CA PRO A 116 -2.27 22.94 -4.14
C PRO A 116 -2.93 24.32 -4.22
N GLU A 117 -3.15 24.98 -3.09
CA GLU A 117 -3.85 26.26 -2.98
C GLU A 117 -3.09 27.47 -3.53
N ASP A 118 -1.77 27.34 -3.71
CA ASP A 118 -0.96 28.39 -4.32
C ASP A 118 -1.25 28.49 -5.82
N VAL A 119 -1.61 27.38 -6.47
CA VAL A 119 -1.93 27.33 -7.90
C VAL A 119 -3.44 27.27 -8.14
N PHE A 120 -4.14 26.34 -7.51
CA PHE A 120 -5.57 26.12 -7.69
C PHE A 120 -6.36 26.87 -6.61
N LYS A 121 -6.88 28.06 -6.92
CA LYS A 121 -7.57 28.90 -5.91
C LYS A 121 -8.85 28.29 -5.33
N TRP A 122 -9.42 27.32 -6.05
CA TRP A 122 -10.58 26.53 -5.67
C TRP A 122 -10.23 25.27 -4.85
N ALA A 123 -8.94 24.96 -4.63
CA ALA A 123 -8.51 23.81 -3.85
C ALA A 123 -8.70 24.02 -2.33
N THR A 124 -9.07 22.96 -1.64
CA THR A 124 -8.91 22.84 -0.19
C THR A 124 -7.41 22.83 0.13
N PRO A 125 -6.92 23.68 1.05
CA PRO A 125 -5.50 23.72 1.38
C PRO A 125 -4.94 22.39 1.84
N ALA A 126 -3.63 22.18 1.61
CA ALA A 126 -2.86 21.09 2.19
C ALA A 126 -3.31 19.65 1.80
N ARG A 127 -3.63 19.43 0.52
CA ARG A 127 -4.13 18.15 -0.04
C ARG A 127 -3.45 17.80 -1.38
N ALA A 128 -2.17 17.49 -1.34
CA ALA A 128 -1.28 17.32 -2.49
C ALA A 128 -1.11 15.85 -2.94
N TYR A 129 -2.20 15.19 -3.37
CA TYR A 129 -2.21 13.77 -3.77
C TYR A 129 -1.48 13.48 -5.10
N GLY A 130 -1.42 12.20 -5.50
CA GLY A 130 -0.67 11.68 -6.66
C GLY A 130 -0.94 12.38 -7.99
N ALA A 131 -0.06 13.31 -8.36
CA ALA A 131 -0.14 14.12 -9.57
C ALA A 131 0.88 13.70 -10.62
N GLN A 132 0.63 13.99 -11.89
CA GLN A 132 1.56 13.70 -12.99
C GLN A 132 1.87 14.95 -13.81
N ILE A 133 3.16 15.15 -14.16
CA ILE A 133 3.59 16.14 -15.15
C ILE A 133 3.86 15.47 -16.49
N VAL A 134 3.40 16.09 -17.58
CA VAL A 134 3.70 15.72 -18.96
C VAL A 134 4.05 16.96 -19.79
N GLN A 135 4.91 16.82 -20.81
CA GLN A 135 5.14 17.88 -21.78
C GLN A 135 4.08 17.83 -22.88
N GLY A 136 3.34 18.92 -23.07
CA GLY A 136 2.32 19.06 -24.10
C GLY A 136 2.90 19.21 -25.52
N PRO A 137 2.05 19.10 -26.56
CA PRO A 137 2.47 19.32 -27.95
C PRO A 137 3.07 20.71 -28.21
N ASP A 138 2.69 21.71 -27.41
CA ASP A 138 3.17 23.09 -27.45
C ASP A 138 4.50 23.32 -26.71
N LYS A 139 5.12 22.25 -26.20
CA LYS A 139 6.38 22.23 -25.44
C LYS A 139 6.32 22.77 -24.02
N ARG A 140 5.16 23.23 -23.56
CA ARG A 140 4.93 23.55 -22.15
C ARG A 140 4.67 22.29 -21.33
N TYR A 141 4.82 22.39 -20.03
CA TYR A 141 4.60 21.32 -19.07
C TYR A 141 3.23 21.49 -18.43
N TYR A 142 2.51 20.37 -18.27
CA TYR A 142 1.18 20.33 -17.70
C TYR A 142 1.16 19.36 -16.53
N MET A 143 0.72 19.82 -15.37
CA MET A 143 0.57 19.02 -14.15
C MET A 143 -0.90 18.73 -13.91
N TYR A 144 -1.29 17.46 -14.04
CA TYR A 144 -2.62 16.97 -13.68
C TYR A 144 -2.59 16.54 -12.22
N ALA A 145 -3.38 17.19 -11.38
CA ALA A 145 -3.33 17.04 -9.94
C ALA A 145 -4.70 16.68 -9.37
N PRO A 146 -4.84 15.52 -8.69
CA PRO A 146 -6.03 15.23 -7.91
C PRO A 146 -6.02 16.05 -6.62
N ILE A 147 -7.07 16.84 -6.42
CA ILE A 147 -7.22 17.77 -5.30
C ILE A 147 -8.65 17.75 -4.77
N ILE A 148 -8.86 18.22 -3.55
CA ILE A 148 -10.19 18.36 -2.94
C ILE A 148 -10.73 19.76 -3.26
N GLU A 149 -11.87 19.85 -3.93
CA GLU A 149 -12.54 21.12 -4.23
C GLU A 149 -13.20 21.71 -2.96
N ARG A 150 -12.83 22.95 -2.55
CA ARG A 150 -13.19 23.56 -1.25
C ARG A 150 -14.70 23.69 -1.03
N ASP A 151 -15.43 24.05 -2.08
CA ASP A 151 -16.86 24.34 -2.05
C ASP A 151 -17.60 23.42 -3.03
N SER A 152 -17.20 22.15 -3.09
CA SER A 152 -17.72 21.22 -4.10
C SER A 152 -19.24 20.99 -3.94
N PRO A 153 -20.01 21.03 -5.05
CA PRO A 153 -21.41 20.60 -5.04
C PRO A 153 -21.55 19.07 -5.08
N ASN A 154 -20.45 18.34 -5.21
CA ASN A 154 -20.45 16.90 -5.40
C ASN A 154 -20.44 16.15 -4.07
N LYS A 155 -20.91 14.89 -4.07
CA LYS A 155 -20.89 14.04 -2.87
C LYS A 155 -19.44 13.68 -2.48
N ASP A 156 -18.62 13.38 -3.49
CA ASP A 156 -17.18 13.26 -3.34
C ASP A 156 -16.52 14.52 -3.90
N PRO A 157 -15.78 15.30 -3.08
CA PRO A 157 -15.16 16.55 -3.50
C PRO A 157 -13.83 16.35 -4.26
N PHE A 158 -13.36 15.11 -4.45
CA PHE A 158 -12.18 14.86 -5.28
C PHE A 158 -12.43 15.24 -6.74
N ALA A 159 -11.49 16.03 -7.26
CA ALA A 159 -11.49 16.55 -8.61
C ALA A 159 -10.06 16.65 -9.13
N ILE A 160 -9.89 16.76 -10.45
CA ILE A 160 -8.59 16.91 -11.09
C ILE A 160 -8.45 18.33 -11.62
N GLY A 161 -7.42 19.05 -11.17
CA GLY A 161 -6.97 20.32 -11.73
C GLY A 161 -5.83 20.13 -12.70
N VAL A 162 -5.60 21.13 -13.58
CA VAL A 162 -4.45 21.15 -14.49
C VAL A 162 -3.70 22.46 -14.32
N ALA A 163 -2.42 22.39 -13.99
CA ALA A 163 -1.53 23.54 -14.01
C ALA A 163 -0.61 23.50 -15.23
N VAL A 164 -0.13 24.66 -15.69
CA VAL A 164 0.78 24.79 -16.82
C VAL A 164 2.02 25.64 -16.47
N SER A 165 3.16 25.28 -17.05
CA SER A 165 4.42 26.03 -16.94
C SER A 165 5.29 25.89 -18.20
N ASP A 166 6.21 26.83 -18.41
CA ASP A 166 7.22 26.75 -19.48
C ASP A 166 8.40 25.84 -19.12
N THR A 167 8.61 25.54 -17.83
CA THR A 167 9.68 24.65 -17.33
C THR A 167 9.11 23.59 -16.38
N PRO A 168 9.75 22.43 -16.20
CA PRO A 168 9.26 21.42 -15.26
C PRO A 168 9.34 21.90 -13.79
N GLU A 169 10.17 22.91 -13.50
CA GLU A 169 10.32 23.47 -12.16
C GLU A 169 9.33 24.61 -11.84
N GLY A 170 8.55 25.09 -12.82
CA GLY A 170 7.65 26.21 -12.65
C GLY A 170 8.23 27.57 -13.12
N PRO A 171 7.61 28.70 -12.72
CA PRO A 171 6.40 28.79 -11.91
C PRO A 171 5.18 28.19 -12.61
N TRP A 172 4.25 27.66 -11.83
CA TRP A 172 3.03 27.00 -12.30
C TRP A 172 1.82 27.93 -12.20
N THR A 173 0.92 27.86 -13.17
CA THR A 173 -0.35 28.60 -13.19
C THR A 173 -1.50 27.65 -13.48
N ASP A 174 -2.67 27.86 -12.86
CA ASP A 174 -3.88 27.09 -13.18
C ASP A 174 -4.25 27.27 -14.67
N ALA A 175 -4.24 26.17 -15.42
CA ALA A 175 -4.58 26.14 -16.84
C ALA A 175 -6.10 26.19 -17.07
N HIS A 176 -6.90 25.93 -16.04
CA HIS A 176 -8.36 25.97 -16.09
C HIS A 176 -8.93 26.67 -14.84
N PRO A 177 -8.75 28.00 -14.69
CA PRO A 177 -9.09 28.74 -13.46
C PRO A 177 -10.59 28.80 -13.13
N ALA A 178 -11.46 28.32 -14.03
CA ALA A 178 -12.90 28.21 -13.79
C ALA A 178 -13.27 27.03 -12.88
N GLY A 179 -12.34 26.10 -12.59
CA GLY A 179 -12.56 24.96 -11.72
C GLY A 179 -11.85 23.70 -12.22
N PRO A 180 -12.23 22.51 -11.75
CA PRO A 180 -11.60 21.26 -12.18
C PRO A 180 -11.85 20.94 -13.66
N VAL A 181 -10.93 20.18 -14.26
CA VAL A 181 -11.14 19.56 -15.59
C VAL A 181 -11.86 18.22 -15.48
N VAL A 182 -11.88 17.60 -14.30
CA VAL A 182 -12.65 16.39 -13.98
C VAL A 182 -13.22 16.52 -12.57
N SER A 183 -14.52 16.34 -12.40
CA SER A 183 -15.19 16.13 -11.11
C SER A 183 -16.36 15.16 -11.29
N GLN A 184 -17.16 14.91 -10.26
CA GLN A 184 -18.36 14.07 -10.41
C GLN A 184 -19.44 14.69 -11.29
N SER A 185 -19.41 16.02 -11.52
CA SER A 185 -20.42 16.74 -12.31
C SER A 185 -19.87 17.40 -13.57
N TYR A 186 -18.55 17.55 -13.72
CA TYR A 186 -17.93 18.22 -14.85
C TYR A 186 -16.77 17.41 -15.46
N PRO A 187 -16.56 17.47 -16.79
CA PRO A 187 -17.49 17.96 -17.82
C PRO A 187 -18.61 16.95 -18.09
N VAL A 188 -18.45 15.71 -17.64
CA VAL A 188 -19.41 14.61 -17.78
C VAL A 188 -19.68 14.01 -16.42
N ALA A 189 -20.96 13.94 -16.05
CA ALA A 189 -21.38 13.41 -14.77
C ALA A 189 -20.96 11.94 -14.58
N ASN A 190 -20.47 11.61 -13.38
CA ASN A 190 -20.05 10.28 -13.00
C ASN A 190 -20.20 10.07 -11.48
N THR A 191 -19.87 8.87 -11.01
CA THR A 191 -20.02 8.46 -9.61
C THR A 191 -18.74 7.83 -9.04
N ILE A 192 -17.60 8.02 -9.71
CA ILE A 192 -16.32 7.55 -9.18
C ILE A 192 -15.69 8.63 -8.33
N GLN A 193 -14.73 8.23 -7.50
CA GLN A 193 -13.77 9.15 -6.93
C GLN A 193 -12.78 9.53 -8.04
N ASN A 194 -12.63 10.82 -8.32
CA ASN A 194 -11.84 11.32 -9.44
C ASN A 194 -10.42 11.65 -8.98
N ILE A 195 -9.57 10.63 -8.89
CA ILE A 195 -8.18 10.72 -8.46
C ILE A 195 -7.24 10.04 -9.46
N ASP A 196 -5.94 10.17 -9.19
CA ASP A 196 -4.84 9.50 -9.87
C ASP A 196 -4.88 9.67 -11.39
N PRO A 197 -4.78 10.91 -11.89
CA PRO A 197 -4.72 11.15 -13.32
C PRO A 197 -3.45 10.53 -13.89
N THR A 198 -3.57 9.88 -15.06
CA THR A 198 -2.42 9.66 -15.94
C THR A 198 -2.66 10.17 -17.34
N VAL A 199 -1.62 10.76 -17.93
CA VAL A 199 -1.69 11.42 -19.24
C VAL A 199 -0.58 10.95 -20.16
N LEU A 200 -0.96 10.63 -21.39
CA LEU A 200 -0.06 10.36 -22.49
C LEU A 200 -0.26 11.41 -23.58
N VAL A 201 0.83 12.08 -23.96
CA VAL A 201 0.93 12.80 -25.23
C VAL A 201 1.60 11.86 -26.22
N ASP A 202 0.83 11.37 -27.18
CA ASP A 202 1.27 10.33 -28.13
C ASP A 202 2.15 10.92 -29.25
N ASP A 203 2.81 10.05 -30.01
CA ASP A 203 3.76 10.42 -31.08
C ASP A 203 3.09 11.26 -32.20
N ASP A 204 1.77 11.11 -32.38
CA ASP A 204 0.97 11.87 -33.35
C ASP A 204 0.43 13.20 -32.79
N GLY A 205 0.76 13.52 -31.54
CA GLY A 205 0.33 14.72 -30.83
C GLY A 205 -1.09 14.67 -30.27
N ARG A 206 -1.77 13.50 -30.31
CA ARG A 206 -3.02 13.29 -29.58
C ARG A 206 -2.75 13.05 -28.10
N ILE A 207 -3.72 13.41 -27.27
CA ILE A 207 -3.57 13.42 -25.81
C ILE A 207 -4.64 12.53 -25.22
N TYR A 208 -4.25 11.69 -24.26
CA TYR A 208 -5.14 10.76 -23.59
C TYR A 208 -5.03 10.92 -22.08
N LEU A 209 -6.16 11.13 -21.41
CA LEU A 209 -6.27 11.23 -19.97
C LEU A 209 -7.03 10.02 -19.43
N TYR A 210 -6.49 9.46 -18.36
CA TYR A 210 -7.08 8.38 -17.57
C TYR A 210 -7.17 8.79 -16.11
N TRP A 211 -8.16 8.28 -15.39
CA TRP A 211 -8.30 8.52 -13.94
C TRP A 211 -9.26 7.51 -13.31
N GLY A 212 -9.11 7.31 -12.00
CA GLY A 212 -10.05 6.54 -11.20
C GLY A 212 -9.40 5.59 -10.20
N THR A 213 -10.24 5.01 -9.36
CA THR A 213 -9.87 4.15 -8.23
C THR A 213 -10.99 3.13 -7.95
N PHE A 214 -10.78 2.25 -6.98
CA PHE A 214 -11.66 1.18 -6.49
C PHE A 214 -12.34 0.37 -7.59
N GLY A 215 -11.57 -0.12 -8.57
CA GLY A 215 -12.09 -0.98 -9.64
C GLY A 215 -12.77 -0.24 -10.78
N ARG A 216 -12.72 1.09 -10.79
CA ARG A 216 -13.33 1.91 -11.85
C ARG A 216 -12.31 2.86 -12.45
N LEU A 217 -11.94 2.60 -13.70
CA LEU A 217 -11.02 3.42 -14.48
C LEU A 217 -11.76 4.04 -15.66
N LYS A 218 -11.57 5.34 -15.87
CA LYS A 218 -12.07 6.08 -17.04
C LYS A 218 -10.92 6.51 -17.94
N GLY A 219 -11.19 6.64 -19.23
CA GLY A 219 -10.25 7.16 -20.22
C GLY A 219 -10.94 8.08 -21.23
N VAL A 220 -10.26 9.11 -21.70
CA VAL A 220 -10.77 10.04 -22.72
C VAL A 220 -9.62 10.62 -23.54
N GLU A 221 -9.89 10.98 -24.80
CA GLU A 221 -8.99 11.84 -25.57
C GLU A 221 -9.20 13.30 -25.17
N LEU A 222 -8.14 14.10 -25.13
CA LEU A 222 -8.23 15.55 -24.93
C LEU A 222 -7.96 16.29 -26.24
N GLU A 223 -8.50 17.50 -26.34
CA GLU A 223 -8.07 18.48 -27.33
C GLU A 223 -6.64 18.96 -27.04
N LYS A 224 -6.03 19.63 -28.03
CA LYS A 224 -4.63 20.11 -27.94
C LYS A 224 -4.39 21.17 -26.86
N ASP A 225 -5.45 21.72 -26.27
CA ASP A 225 -5.37 22.66 -25.15
C ASP A 225 -5.09 21.98 -23.80
N MET A 226 -5.03 20.64 -23.76
CA MET A 226 -4.73 19.80 -22.60
C MET A 226 -5.81 19.81 -21.50
N VAL A 227 -6.92 20.52 -21.68
CA VAL A 227 -7.96 20.69 -20.65
C VAL A 227 -9.37 20.39 -21.14
N THR A 228 -9.60 20.34 -22.44
CA THR A 228 -10.92 20.08 -23.03
C THR A 228 -11.06 18.62 -23.45
N PHE A 229 -12.15 17.96 -23.03
CA PHE A 229 -12.46 16.61 -23.47
C PHE A 229 -12.84 16.56 -24.94
N LYS A 230 -12.26 15.61 -25.68
CA LYS A 230 -12.64 15.28 -27.04
C LYS A 230 -13.55 14.05 -27.04
N GLY A 231 -14.85 14.31 -26.93
CA GLY A 231 -15.89 13.30 -26.83
C GLY A 231 -16.21 12.92 -25.38
N THR A 232 -16.81 11.73 -25.20
CA THR A 232 -17.25 11.25 -23.88
C THR A 232 -16.25 10.23 -23.33
N PRO A 233 -15.95 10.25 -22.02
CA PRO A 233 -15.10 9.25 -21.40
C PRO A 233 -15.64 7.82 -21.56
N VAL A 234 -14.73 6.87 -21.76
CA VAL A 234 -15.04 5.43 -21.79
C VAL A 234 -14.74 4.80 -20.44
N ASP A 235 -15.52 3.77 -20.07
CA ASP A 235 -15.17 2.89 -18.96
C ASP A 235 -14.15 1.84 -19.44
N VAL A 236 -13.05 1.75 -18.71
CA VAL A 236 -11.89 0.92 -19.09
C VAL A 236 -12.02 -0.44 -18.41
N THR A 237 -11.89 -1.51 -19.20
CA THR A 237 -12.02 -2.89 -18.74
C THR A 237 -10.86 -3.75 -19.25
N GLY A 238 -10.69 -4.96 -18.71
CA GLY A 238 -9.61 -5.88 -19.10
C GLY A 238 -8.33 -5.78 -18.27
N LEU A 239 -8.28 -4.86 -17.30
CA LEU A 239 -7.22 -4.72 -16.30
C LEU A 239 -7.64 -5.43 -15.01
N THR A 240 -7.29 -6.71 -14.89
CA THR A 240 -7.69 -7.55 -13.77
C THR A 240 -7.22 -6.98 -12.44
N GLY A 241 -8.13 -6.86 -11.48
CA GLY A 241 -7.81 -6.36 -10.13
C GLY A 241 -7.41 -4.89 -10.08
N PHE A 242 -7.76 -4.07 -11.09
CA PHE A 242 -7.52 -2.62 -11.03
C PHE A 242 -8.04 -2.06 -9.70
N PHE A 243 -7.14 -1.44 -8.94
CA PHE A 243 -7.46 -0.76 -7.70
C PHE A 243 -7.38 0.74 -7.94
N GLU A 244 -6.20 1.30 -8.23
CA GLU A 244 -5.98 2.73 -8.44
C GLU A 244 -4.65 3.01 -9.19
N ALA A 245 -4.15 4.26 -9.15
CA ALA A 245 -2.82 4.66 -9.64
C ALA A 245 -2.48 4.22 -11.09
N PRO A 246 -3.32 4.48 -12.10
CA PRO A 246 -2.97 4.16 -13.47
C PRO A 246 -1.71 4.93 -13.91
N TRP A 247 -0.87 4.30 -14.71
CA TRP A 247 0.27 4.93 -15.37
C TRP A 247 0.35 4.48 -16.83
N LEU A 248 0.02 5.39 -17.74
CA LEU A 248 -0.04 5.14 -19.17
C LEU A 248 1.28 5.51 -19.85
N PHE A 249 1.83 4.58 -20.62
CA PHE A 249 3.00 4.85 -21.47
C PHE A 249 2.98 3.99 -22.73
N LYS A 250 3.85 4.32 -23.68
CA LYS A 250 3.97 3.62 -24.97
C LYS A 250 5.40 3.16 -25.20
N ARG A 251 5.57 1.94 -25.72
CA ARG A 251 6.86 1.38 -26.15
C ARG A 251 6.66 0.60 -27.44
N ASN A 252 7.43 0.95 -28.48
CA ASN A 252 7.44 0.27 -29.78
C ASN A 252 6.04 0.04 -30.38
N GLY A 253 5.19 1.09 -30.34
CA GLY A 253 3.82 1.02 -30.89
C GLY A 253 2.78 0.31 -30.02
N THR A 254 3.18 -0.27 -28.88
CA THR A 254 2.25 -0.87 -27.91
C THR A 254 2.02 0.08 -26.74
N TYR A 255 0.77 0.21 -26.29
CA TYR A 255 0.40 0.95 -25.09
C TYR A 255 0.43 0.02 -23.88
N TYR A 256 0.96 0.52 -22.78
CA TYR A 256 1.07 -0.17 -21.50
C TYR A 256 0.36 0.68 -20.43
N MET A 257 -0.41 0.01 -19.59
CA MET A 257 -1.03 0.61 -18.41
C MET A 257 -0.49 -0.16 -17.21
N MET A 258 0.41 0.45 -16.45
CA MET A 258 0.73 0.01 -15.09
C MET A 258 -0.36 0.54 -14.15
N TYR A 259 -0.66 -0.19 -13.07
CA TYR A 259 -1.65 0.24 -12.08
C TYR A 259 -1.47 -0.51 -10.76
N ALA A 260 -1.97 0.10 -9.67
CA ALA A 260 -2.09 -0.58 -8.39
C ALA A 260 -3.13 -1.71 -8.52
N GLY A 261 -2.69 -2.95 -8.33
CA GLY A 261 -3.54 -4.13 -8.35
C GLY A 261 -3.96 -4.55 -6.94
N ASN A 262 -5.25 -4.89 -6.77
CA ASN A 262 -5.74 -5.54 -5.56
C ASN A 262 -6.71 -6.68 -5.91
N LYS A 263 -6.14 -7.86 -6.16
CA LYS A 263 -6.89 -9.11 -6.36
C LYS A 263 -6.64 -10.00 -5.14
N ALA A 264 -7.14 -9.64 -3.96
CA ALA A 264 -6.85 -10.40 -2.74
C ALA A 264 -7.38 -11.84 -2.78
N GLY A 265 -6.58 -12.79 -2.27
CA GLY A 265 -7.01 -14.17 -2.04
C GLY A 265 -5.89 -15.20 -2.10
N PRO A 266 -6.16 -16.45 -1.71
CA PRO A 266 -5.15 -17.51 -1.63
C PRO A 266 -4.53 -17.90 -2.99
N ASP A 267 -5.27 -17.71 -4.09
CA ASP A 267 -4.80 -17.97 -5.45
C ASP A 267 -4.41 -16.68 -6.19
N SER A 268 -4.15 -15.60 -5.44
CA SER A 268 -3.77 -14.33 -6.03
C SER A 268 -2.33 -14.35 -6.53
N ASP A 269 -2.13 -13.83 -7.73
CA ASP A 269 -0.84 -13.50 -8.30
C ASP A 269 -0.30 -12.14 -7.81
N CYS A 270 -1.08 -11.41 -7.01
CA CYS A 270 -0.80 -10.04 -6.56
C CYS A 270 -0.68 -9.93 -5.04
N THR A 271 -1.71 -10.31 -4.29
CA THR A 271 -1.75 -10.09 -2.84
C THR A 271 -2.66 -11.08 -2.13
N GLU A 272 -2.26 -11.53 -0.94
CA GLU A 272 -3.08 -12.40 -0.08
C GLU A 272 -4.11 -11.59 0.74
N ALA A 273 -3.89 -10.28 0.91
CA ALA A 273 -4.70 -9.41 1.75
C ALA A 273 -5.31 -8.20 1.00
N VAL A 274 -6.54 -7.84 1.33
CA VAL A 274 -7.16 -6.59 0.83
C VAL A 274 -6.40 -5.40 1.37
N TYR A 275 -6.44 -4.30 0.61
CA TYR A 275 -5.71 -3.06 0.88
C TYR A 275 -4.18 -3.18 0.88
N TYR A 276 -3.63 -4.35 0.53
CA TYR A 276 -2.20 -4.50 0.27
C TYR A 276 -1.95 -4.67 -1.23
N ALA A 277 -1.61 -3.60 -1.94
CA ALA A 277 -1.57 -3.58 -3.40
C ALA A 277 -0.19 -3.97 -3.98
N CYS A 278 -0.21 -4.56 -5.18
CA CYS A 278 0.97 -4.77 -6.03
C CYS A 278 0.97 -3.77 -7.21
N GLN A 279 2.03 -3.70 -8.03
CA GLN A 279 1.93 -3.10 -9.37
C GLN A 279 1.68 -4.18 -10.41
N ALA A 280 0.53 -4.08 -11.06
CA ALA A 280 0.20 -4.91 -12.20
C ALA A 280 0.23 -4.09 -13.50
N TYR A 281 0.15 -4.78 -14.64
CA TYR A 281 0.01 -4.08 -15.91
C TYR A 281 -0.85 -4.80 -16.94
N GLY A 282 -1.30 -4.03 -17.92
CA GLY A 282 -1.92 -4.52 -19.13
C GLY A 282 -1.38 -3.84 -20.39
N THR A 283 -1.69 -4.41 -21.54
CA THR A 283 -1.29 -3.87 -22.86
C THR A 283 -2.50 -3.65 -23.75
N ALA A 284 -2.41 -2.66 -24.65
CA ALA A 284 -3.38 -2.41 -25.70
C ALA A 284 -2.69 -2.02 -27.02
N SER A 285 -3.38 -2.24 -28.14
CA SER A 285 -2.96 -1.78 -29.47
C SER A 285 -3.46 -0.37 -29.81
N SER A 286 -4.29 0.21 -28.94
CA SER A 286 -4.82 1.56 -29.08
C SER A 286 -4.81 2.25 -27.71
N PRO A 287 -4.67 3.59 -27.69
CA PRO A 287 -4.50 4.34 -26.45
C PRO A 287 -5.71 4.28 -25.54
N LEU A 288 -6.91 3.98 -26.07
CA LEU A 288 -8.14 3.79 -25.30
C LEU A 288 -8.53 2.32 -25.07
N GLY A 289 -7.61 1.38 -25.34
CA GLY A 289 -7.87 -0.06 -25.28
C GLY A 289 -8.32 -0.66 -26.62
N PRO A 290 -8.86 -1.90 -26.62
CA PRO A 290 -9.13 -2.73 -25.45
C PRO A 290 -7.85 -3.18 -24.72
N TRP A 291 -7.92 -3.29 -23.40
CA TRP A 291 -6.79 -3.68 -22.56
C TRP A 291 -6.77 -5.18 -22.29
N THR A 292 -5.57 -5.74 -22.18
CA THR A 292 -5.33 -7.14 -21.80
C THR A 292 -4.35 -7.19 -20.64
N TYR A 293 -4.78 -7.73 -19.50
CA TYR A 293 -3.94 -8.02 -18.34
C TYR A 293 -2.70 -8.86 -18.70
N ARG A 294 -1.55 -8.51 -18.12
CA ARG A 294 -0.25 -9.17 -18.38
C ARG A 294 0.45 -9.70 -17.12
N GLY A 295 -0.13 -9.53 -15.94
CA GLY A 295 0.44 -10.00 -14.70
C GLY A 295 0.95 -8.87 -13.81
N VAL A 296 1.64 -9.28 -12.75
CA VAL A 296 2.25 -8.42 -11.74
C VAL A 296 3.71 -8.16 -12.11
N LEU A 297 4.09 -6.89 -12.16
CA LEU A 297 5.47 -6.45 -12.44
C LEU A 297 6.23 -6.08 -11.17
N LEU A 298 5.56 -5.71 -10.08
CA LEU A 298 6.16 -5.48 -8.77
C LEU A 298 5.25 -6.06 -7.69
N ASP A 299 5.77 -6.97 -6.88
CA ASP A 299 5.05 -7.52 -5.73
C ASP A 299 4.72 -6.43 -4.70
N PRO A 300 3.77 -6.67 -3.77
CA PRO A 300 3.55 -5.76 -2.66
C PRO A 300 4.86 -5.49 -1.88
N VAL A 301 5.10 -4.21 -1.62
CA VAL A 301 6.29 -3.70 -0.90
C VAL A 301 5.91 -3.30 0.52
N SER A 302 6.75 -2.62 1.30
CA SER A 302 6.44 -2.35 2.72
C SER A 302 5.26 -1.40 2.98
N SER A 303 4.76 -0.67 1.97
CA SER A 303 3.55 0.16 2.05
C SER A 303 2.30 -0.60 1.59
N THR A 304 1.14 -0.26 2.16
CA THR A 304 -0.17 -0.81 1.75
C THR A 304 -0.62 -0.31 0.39
N THR A 305 -0.48 1.00 0.17
CA THR A 305 -0.66 1.62 -1.14
C THR A 305 0.51 1.26 -2.06
N SER A 306 0.22 1.18 -3.36
CA SER A 306 1.20 0.92 -4.39
C SER A 306 1.00 1.91 -5.53
N HIS A 307 1.68 3.06 -5.47
CA HIS A 307 1.74 4.03 -6.56
C HIS A 307 3.11 4.02 -7.23
N GLY A 308 3.13 4.36 -8.52
CA GLY A 308 4.36 4.56 -9.24
C GLY A 308 4.18 5.03 -10.67
N GLY A 309 5.31 5.24 -11.34
CA GLY A 309 5.37 5.48 -12.77
C GLY A 309 6.62 4.89 -13.41
N ILE A 310 6.50 4.60 -14.70
CA ILE A 310 7.57 4.06 -15.54
C ILE A 310 8.02 5.09 -16.57
N VAL A 311 9.32 5.32 -16.69
CA VAL A 311 9.90 6.27 -17.66
C VAL A 311 11.15 5.70 -18.32
N GLN A 312 11.40 6.10 -19.57
CA GLN A 312 12.68 5.84 -20.23
C GLN A 312 13.64 7.01 -20.02
N PHE A 313 14.83 6.73 -19.47
CA PHE A 313 15.87 7.73 -19.26
C PHE A 313 17.23 7.19 -19.72
N LYS A 314 17.93 7.95 -20.57
CA LYS A 314 19.27 7.60 -21.10
C LYS A 314 19.40 6.16 -21.63
N GLY A 315 18.37 5.69 -22.33
CA GLY A 315 18.34 4.37 -22.96
C GLY A 315 17.88 3.22 -22.05
N LYS A 316 17.69 3.46 -20.75
CA LYS A 316 17.16 2.50 -19.79
C LYS A 316 15.72 2.85 -19.40
N TRP A 317 14.97 1.85 -18.94
CA TRP A 317 13.64 2.06 -18.36
C TRP A 317 13.75 1.97 -16.84
N TYR A 318 13.01 2.81 -16.15
CA TYR A 318 12.98 2.85 -14.70
C TYR A 318 11.54 2.86 -14.20
N ILE A 319 11.30 2.23 -13.06
CA ILE A 319 10.08 2.37 -12.27
C ILE A 319 10.42 3.18 -11.02
N ALA A 320 9.71 4.29 -10.83
CA ALA A 320 9.64 4.97 -9.55
C ALA A 320 8.39 4.49 -8.82
N TYR A 321 8.52 4.11 -7.55
CA TYR A 321 7.42 3.62 -6.72
C TYR A 321 7.66 4.01 -5.26
N HIS A 322 6.67 3.94 -4.37
CA HIS A 322 6.89 4.20 -2.93
C HIS A 322 6.95 2.92 -2.09
N THR A 323 7.55 3.03 -0.91
CA THR A 323 7.65 2.00 0.13
C THR A 323 7.42 2.66 1.50
N ALA A 324 7.50 1.91 2.60
CA ALA A 324 7.56 2.43 3.95
C ALA A 324 8.96 2.22 4.59
N ASP A 325 10.03 2.14 3.78
CA ASP A 325 11.36 1.68 4.22
C ASP A 325 12.26 2.79 4.82
N ALA A 326 11.89 4.07 4.67
CA ALA A 326 12.63 5.16 5.29
C ALA A 326 12.63 5.05 6.82
N LYS A 327 13.65 5.61 7.48
CA LYS A 327 13.74 5.60 8.94
C LYS A 327 12.45 6.14 9.55
N GLY A 328 11.85 5.30 10.37
CA GLY A 328 10.62 5.62 11.05
C GLY A 328 9.39 5.42 10.20
N GLY A 329 9.43 5.23 8.87
CA GLY A 329 8.28 5.17 7.97
C GLY A 329 7.18 4.17 8.32
N ASP A 330 6.00 4.37 7.73
CA ASP A 330 4.83 3.50 7.82
C ASP A 330 3.92 3.70 6.58
N HIS A 331 2.70 3.16 6.61
CA HIS A 331 1.74 3.27 5.51
C HIS A 331 1.33 4.70 5.13
N PHE A 332 1.56 5.68 6.01
CA PHE A 332 1.22 7.10 5.84
C PHE A 332 2.45 8.01 5.83
N ARG A 333 3.65 7.42 5.94
CA ARG A 333 4.97 8.08 5.89
C ARG A 333 5.84 7.28 4.94
N ARG A 334 5.48 7.39 3.67
CA ARG A 334 6.03 6.58 2.58
C ARG A 334 7.36 7.17 2.08
N SER A 335 8.03 6.43 1.22
CA SER A 335 9.35 6.79 0.71
C SER A 335 9.60 6.24 -0.69
N VAL A 336 9.92 7.13 -1.63
CA VAL A 336 10.14 6.82 -3.03
C VAL A 336 11.43 6.02 -3.23
N SER A 337 11.32 5.02 -4.09
CA SER A 337 12.35 4.10 -4.56
C SER A 337 12.38 4.12 -6.09
N LEU A 338 13.52 3.74 -6.67
CA LEU A 338 13.72 3.67 -8.11
C LEU A 338 14.46 2.38 -8.46
N ASP A 339 13.95 1.63 -9.43
CA ASP A 339 14.59 0.43 -9.96
C ASP A 339 14.55 0.38 -11.49
N GLU A 340 15.51 -0.34 -12.08
CA GLU A 340 15.55 -0.56 -13.53
C GLU A 340 14.47 -1.56 -13.95
N VAL A 341 13.77 -1.25 -15.04
CA VAL A 341 12.78 -2.12 -15.67
C VAL A 341 13.44 -2.80 -16.87
N THR A 342 13.42 -4.14 -16.86
CA THR A 342 13.91 -4.94 -17.98
C THR A 342 12.76 -5.57 -18.75
N TRP A 343 13.04 -6.00 -19.98
CA TRP A 343 12.03 -6.41 -20.95
C TRP A 343 12.39 -7.75 -21.57
N ASP A 344 11.38 -8.63 -21.72
CA ASP A 344 11.45 -9.77 -22.64
C ASP A 344 10.80 -9.40 -23.97
N ASP A 345 11.66 -9.06 -24.93
CA ASP A 345 11.31 -8.75 -26.31
C ASP A 345 11.14 -10.00 -27.20
N SER A 346 11.30 -11.22 -26.66
CA SER A 346 11.08 -12.47 -27.42
C SER A 346 9.59 -12.81 -27.58
N VAL A 347 8.71 -12.13 -26.85
CA VAL A 347 7.24 -12.27 -26.92
C VAL A 347 6.58 -11.01 -27.47
N THR A 348 5.37 -11.14 -28.00
CA THR A 348 4.60 -10.01 -28.57
C THR A 348 3.21 -9.90 -27.91
N PRO A 349 2.85 -8.75 -27.30
CA PRO A 349 3.72 -7.61 -27.02
C PRO A 349 4.85 -7.97 -26.05
N ALA A 350 5.92 -7.16 -26.03
CA ALA A 350 7.04 -7.36 -25.12
C ALA A 350 6.56 -7.41 -23.66
N ARG A 351 7.12 -8.32 -22.87
CA ARG A 351 6.77 -8.49 -21.47
C ARG A 351 7.66 -7.62 -20.60
N ILE A 352 7.10 -6.98 -19.57
CA ILE A 352 7.87 -6.34 -18.51
C ILE A 352 8.34 -7.47 -17.60
N GLU A 353 9.65 -7.59 -17.40
CA GLU A 353 10.16 -8.55 -16.43
C GLU A 353 9.89 -8.08 -15.00
N LYS A 354 9.70 -9.04 -14.11
CA LYS A 354 9.37 -8.74 -12.71
C LYS A 354 10.50 -7.94 -12.07
N VAL A 355 10.16 -6.79 -11.51
CA VAL A 355 11.09 -5.90 -10.81
C VAL A 355 11.32 -6.46 -9.42
N GLU A 356 12.60 -6.64 -9.09
CA GLU A 356 13.04 -6.94 -7.72
C GLU A 356 13.53 -5.63 -7.08
N PRO A 357 12.87 -5.12 -6.02
CA PRO A 357 13.31 -3.94 -5.31
C PRO A 357 14.78 -4.01 -4.90
N THR A 358 15.60 -3.08 -5.37
CA THR A 358 16.95 -2.96 -4.82
C THR A 358 16.86 -2.36 -3.43
N ARG A 359 17.77 -2.80 -2.54
CA ARG A 359 17.90 -2.28 -1.18
C ARG A 359 19.37 -1.96 -0.93
N PRO A 360 19.69 -0.96 -0.08
CA PRO A 360 21.06 -0.76 0.38
C PRO A 360 21.54 -2.05 1.06
N PRO A 361 22.86 -2.31 1.05
CA PRO A 361 23.42 -3.40 1.83
C PRO A 361 22.95 -3.28 3.28
N ALA A 362 22.17 -4.27 3.74
CA ALA A 362 21.78 -4.34 5.14
C ALA A 362 23.02 -4.66 5.99
N PRO A 363 23.13 -4.09 7.21
CA PRO A 363 24.11 -4.60 8.16
C PRO A 363 23.88 -6.10 8.38
N PRO A 364 24.93 -6.87 8.72
CA PRO A 364 24.75 -8.27 9.09
C PRO A 364 23.64 -8.41 10.12
N PRO A 365 22.74 -9.40 9.98
CA PRO A 365 21.67 -9.59 10.94
C PRO A 365 22.28 -9.82 12.33
N GLU A 366 21.75 -9.11 13.33
CA GLU A 366 22.17 -9.30 14.71
C GLU A 366 21.57 -10.60 15.26
N PRO A 367 22.32 -11.38 16.07
CA PRO A 367 21.76 -12.53 16.76
C PRO A 367 20.55 -12.13 17.61
N GLN A 368 19.45 -12.87 17.44
CA GLN A 368 18.19 -12.64 18.17
C GLN A 368 17.65 -13.92 18.76
N ARG A 369 16.81 -13.80 19.79
CA ARG A 369 16.12 -14.97 20.37
C ARG A 369 14.90 -15.37 19.54
N ASN A 370 14.21 -14.43 18.91
CA ASN A 370 13.03 -14.73 18.10
C ASN A 370 13.44 -15.48 16.82
N ILE A 371 13.04 -16.75 16.72
CA ILE A 371 13.27 -17.60 15.54
C ILE A 371 11.99 -17.89 14.76
N ALA A 372 10.88 -17.19 15.07
CA ALA A 372 9.63 -17.28 14.33
C ALA A 372 9.76 -16.94 12.83
N PRO A 373 10.63 -15.99 12.39
CA PRO A 373 10.81 -15.72 10.96
C PRO A 373 11.30 -16.93 10.15
N ALA A 374 11.98 -17.88 10.79
CA ALA A 374 12.43 -19.13 10.17
C ALA A 374 11.33 -20.20 10.08
N ALA A 375 10.14 -19.94 10.64
CA ALA A 375 9.02 -20.88 10.62
C ALA A 375 8.09 -20.63 9.44
N ARG A 376 7.46 -21.70 8.96
CA ARG A 376 6.23 -21.63 8.16
C ARG A 376 5.01 -21.66 9.09
N ILE A 377 3.91 -21.08 8.62
CA ILE A 377 2.70 -20.90 9.44
C ILE A 377 1.55 -21.70 8.85
N VAL A 378 0.82 -22.40 9.72
CA VAL A 378 -0.47 -23.01 9.41
C VAL A 378 -1.46 -22.58 10.49
N ALA A 379 -2.70 -22.28 10.10
CA ALA A 379 -3.74 -21.88 11.04
C ALA A 379 -5.04 -22.66 10.81
N SER A 380 -5.82 -22.88 11.86
CA SER A 380 -7.13 -23.55 11.81
C SER A 380 -8.16 -22.84 10.92
N ASN A 381 -7.95 -21.55 10.65
CA ASN A 381 -8.80 -20.73 9.81
C ASN A 381 -8.22 -20.53 8.39
N SER A 382 -7.41 -21.45 7.89
CA SER A 382 -6.90 -21.39 6.51
C SER A 382 -7.97 -21.85 5.49
N PRO A 383 -8.19 -21.13 4.37
CA PRO A 383 -7.55 -19.87 3.98
C PRO A 383 -8.00 -18.71 4.87
N VAL A 384 -7.03 -17.87 5.26
CA VAL A 384 -7.26 -16.72 6.14
C VAL A 384 -8.20 -15.71 5.47
N PRO A 385 -9.14 -15.08 6.20
CA PRO A 385 -9.98 -14.03 5.64
C PRO A 385 -9.14 -12.90 5.05
N VAL A 386 -9.51 -12.42 3.87
CA VAL A 386 -8.67 -11.51 3.06
C VAL A 386 -8.33 -10.18 3.74
N GLN A 387 -9.03 -9.77 4.80
CA GLN A 387 -8.65 -8.57 5.57
C GLN A 387 -7.48 -8.80 6.54
N TYR A 388 -6.95 -10.02 6.62
CA TYR A 388 -5.82 -10.38 7.46
C TYR A 388 -4.73 -11.04 6.63
N TRP A 389 -3.52 -11.07 7.18
CA TRP A 389 -2.38 -11.71 6.56
C TRP A 389 -1.70 -12.65 7.55
N ILE A 390 -1.51 -13.90 7.14
CA ILE A 390 -0.96 -14.91 8.04
C ILE A 390 0.48 -14.59 8.47
N ARG A 391 1.24 -13.88 7.63
CA ARG A 391 2.65 -13.57 7.90
C ARG A 391 2.86 -12.43 8.87
N ALA A 392 1.83 -11.63 9.17
CA ALA A 392 1.92 -10.65 10.26
C ALA A 392 2.41 -11.33 11.55
N LEU A 393 2.03 -12.59 11.79
CA LEU A 393 2.49 -13.33 12.96
C LEU A 393 4.02 -13.44 13.09
N ASN A 394 4.81 -13.42 12.02
CA ASN A 394 6.26 -13.64 12.10
C ASN A 394 7.11 -12.73 11.22
N ASP A 395 6.59 -11.56 10.82
CA ASP A 395 7.34 -10.59 10.03
C ASP A 395 8.18 -9.63 10.90
N GLY A 396 8.04 -9.72 12.23
CA GLY A 396 8.78 -8.96 13.22
C GLY A 396 8.23 -7.56 13.46
N LYS A 397 7.01 -7.26 12.98
CA LYS A 397 6.45 -5.91 13.02
C LYS A 397 5.30 -5.79 14.02
N VAL A 398 5.27 -4.64 14.69
CA VAL A 398 4.14 -4.22 15.52
C VAL A 398 3.91 -2.75 15.28
N HIS A 399 2.68 -2.41 14.95
CA HIS A 399 2.25 -1.05 14.69
C HIS A 399 1.37 -0.56 15.85
N ALA A 400 1.45 0.74 16.15
CA ALA A 400 0.59 1.34 17.17
C ALA A 400 -0.89 1.26 16.76
N ASN A 401 -1.17 1.49 15.47
CA ASN A 401 -2.49 1.44 14.87
C ASN A 401 -2.45 0.58 13.60
N PRO A 402 -2.43 -0.76 13.73
CA PRO A 402 -2.30 -1.66 12.59
C PRO A 402 -3.49 -1.55 11.63
N LEU A 403 -3.24 -1.77 10.35
CA LEU A 403 -4.24 -1.91 9.29
C LEU A 403 -4.02 -3.25 8.57
N PRO A 404 -4.92 -3.74 7.71
CA PRO A 404 -4.54 -4.80 6.78
C PRO A 404 -3.30 -4.36 5.98
N PRO A 405 -2.22 -5.15 5.88
CA PRO A 405 -2.09 -6.57 6.27
C PRO A 405 -1.44 -6.84 7.65
N ASP A 406 -1.22 -5.84 8.50
CA ASP A 406 -0.44 -5.90 9.76
C ASP A 406 -0.99 -6.82 10.87
N THR A 407 -2.05 -7.56 10.60
CA THR A 407 -2.61 -8.52 11.57
C THR A 407 -2.97 -9.84 10.89
N TRP A 408 -2.68 -10.94 11.59
CA TRP A 408 -3.42 -12.17 11.40
C TRP A 408 -4.72 -12.09 12.21
N GLY A 409 -5.81 -12.66 11.68
CA GLY A 409 -7.07 -12.72 12.40
C GLY A 409 -7.99 -13.80 11.89
N THR A 410 -8.97 -14.16 12.72
CA THR A 410 -9.90 -15.28 12.46
C THR A 410 -11.32 -14.85 12.16
N TRP A 411 -11.57 -13.56 11.94
CA TRP A 411 -12.95 -13.05 11.90
C TRP A 411 -13.75 -13.61 10.72
N THR A 412 -14.86 -14.25 11.07
CA THR A 412 -15.92 -14.68 10.18
C THR A 412 -17.28 -14.36 10.83
N PRO A 413 -18.40 -14.45 10.09
CA PRO A 413 -19.72 -14.33 10.71
C PRO A 413 -20.03 -15.37 11.79
N ASN A 414 -19.31 -16.50 11.83
CA ASN A 414 -19.54 -17.61 12.77
C ASN A 414 -18.22 -18.16 13.32
N ASN A 415 -17.65 -17.49 14.32
CA ASN A 415 -16.38 -17.94 14.91
C ASN A 415 -16.59 -19.17 15.83
N PRO A 416 -15.70 -20.16 15.80
CA PRO A 416 -15.72 -21.29 16.72
C PRO A 416 -15.21 -20.89 18.11
N ALA A 417 -15.48 -21.74 19.10
CA ALA A 417 -15.05 -21.55 20.48
C ALA A 417 -13.52 -21.57 20.67
N GLN A 418 -12.82 -22.24 19.76
CA GLN A 418 -11.39 -22.44 19.82
C GLN A 418 -10.76 -22.34 18.43
N GLN A 419 -9.58 -21.74 18.35
CA GLN A 419 -8.75 -21.61 17.15
C GLN A 419 -7.30 -21.96 17.50
N TRP A 420 -6.47 -22.24 16.50
CA TRP A 420 -5.05 -22.50 16.69
C TRP A 420 -4.20 -22.00 15.53
N VAL A 421 -2.93 -21.73 15.83
CA VAL A 421 -1.87 -21.44 14.86
C VAL A 421 -0.66 -22.31 15.19
N VAL A 422 0.02 -22.81 14.15
CA VAL A 422 1.22 -23.64 14.24
C VAL A 422 2.36 -22.97 13.49
N TYR A 423 3.51 -22.87 14.17
CA TYR A 423 4.81 -22.70 13.53
C TYR A 423 5.47 -24.03 13.24
N GLN A 424 6.04 -24.15 12.05
CA GLN A 424 6.76 -25.33 11.57
C GLN A 424 8.16 -24.95 11.11
N TRP A 425 9.18 -25.63 11.62
CA TRP A 425 10.57 -25.48 11.17
C TRP A 425 11.01 -26.71 10.38
N GLU A 426 11.90 -26.51 9.41
CA GLU A 426 12.48 -27.59 8.57
C GLU A 426 13.29 -28.61 9.38
N ALA A 427 13.89 -28.16 10.48
CA ALA A 427 14.66 -28.97 11.42
C ALA A 427 14.21 -28.70 12.86
N PRO A 428 14.45 -29.64 13.81
CA PRO A 428 14.17 -29.40 15.22
C PRO A 428 14.90 -28.15 15.73
N VAL A 429 14.18 -27.32 16.47
CA VAL A 429 14.70 -26.11 17.12
C VAL A 429 14.51 -26.21 18.63
N LYS A 430 15.31 -25.45 19.39
CA LYS A 430 15.16 -25.34 20.84
C LYS A 430 14.37 -24.09 21.18
N LEU A 431 13.38 -24.23 22.07
CA LEU A 431 12.54 -23.13 22.51
C LEU A 431 12.42 -23.15 24.02
N ASN A 432 12.48 -21.98 24.66
CA ASN A 432 12.23 -21.83 26.11
C ASN A 432 11.37 -20.62 26.45
N GLY A 433 10.76 -20.01 25.44
CA GLY A 433 9.80 -18.94 25.62
C GLY A 433 9.06 -18.58 24.35
N SER A 434 8.02 -17.79 24.49
CA SER A 434 7.23 -17.24 23.41
C SER A 434 6.55 -15.96 23.87
N ARG A 435 6.18 -15.07 22.94
CA ARG A 435 5.34 -13.90 23.25
C ARG A 435 4.39 -13.58 22.11
N ILE A 436 3.15 -13.19 22.42
CA ILE A 436 2.14 -12.81 21.42
C ILE A 436 1.66 -11.38 21.68
N ARG A 437 1.59 -10.58 20.61
CA ARG A 437 0.95 -9.25 20.60
C ARG A 437 -0.45 -9.38 20.02
N PHE A 438 -1.46 -9.50 20.88
CA PHE A 438 -2.85 -9.54 20.44
C PHE A 438 -3.35 -8.17 19.95
N TRP A 439 -4.39 -8.18 19.12
CA TRP A 439 -5.13 -7.00 18.68
C TRP A 439 -6.63 -7.20 18.91
N ASN A 440 -7.37 -6.12 19.19
CA ASN A 440 -8.82 -6.16 19.37
C ASN A 440 -9.52 -4.86 18.93
N ASP A 441 -10.76 -5.00 18.49
CA ASP A 441 -11.72 -3.89 18.28
C ASP A 441 -12.92 -3.98 19.23
N GLN A 442 -13.02 -5.05 20.01
CA GLN A 442 -14.05 -5.29 21.02
C GLN A 442 -13.42 -5.62 22.38
N PRO A 443 -14.10 -5.34 23.50
CA PRO A 443 -13.61 -5.70 24.84
C PRO A 443 -13.65 -7.21 25.08
N ALA A 444 -12.89 -7.67 26.08
CA ALA A 444 -12.93 -9.06 26.54
C ALA A 444 -14.36 -9.46 26.97
N GLY A 445 -14.75 -10.71 26.67
CA GLY A 445 -16.12 -11.20 26.90
C GLY A 445 -17.13 -10.84 25.81
N SER A 446 -16.70 -10.19 24.72
CA SER A 446 -17.53 -10.03 23.52
C SER A 446 -17.74 -11.37 22.80
N GLY A 447 -18.91 -11.55 22.18
CA GLY A 447 -19.21 -12.63 21.23
C GLY A 447 -19.15 -12.21 19.76
N VAL A 448 -18.69 -10.99 19.48
CA VAL A 448 -18.63 -10.36 18.14
C VAL A 448 -17.32 -9.63 17.93
N GLY A 449 -17.01 -9.28 16.67
CA GLY A 449 -15.78 -8.59 16.31
C GLY A 449 -14.54 -9.40 16.67
N VAL A 450 -13.44 -8.71 16.97
CA VAL A 450 -12.19 -9.28 17.49
C VAL A 450 -12.02 -8.83 18.93
N ALA A 451 -11.88 -9.79 19.84
CA ALA A 451 -11.69 -9.51 21.25
C ALA A 451 -10.41 -10.20 21.76
N PRO A 452 -9.84 -9.73 22.89
CA PRO A 452 -8.80 -10.49 23.57
C PRO A 452 -9.28 -11.94 23.80
N PRO A 453 -8.43 -12.97 23.59
CA PRO A 453 -8.83 -14.34 23.85
C PRO A 453 -9.20 -14.49 25.33
N LYS A 454 -10.13 -15.40 25.63
CA LYS A 454 -10.48 -15.73 27.01
C LYS A 454 -9.30 -16.39 27.73
N ALA A 455 -8.61 -17.28 27.01
CA ALA A 455 -7.39 -17.95 27.44
C ALA A 455 -6.62 -18.43 26.21
N TRP A 456 -5.34 -18.74 26.38
CA TRP A 456 -4.55 -19.44 25.37
C TRP A 456 -3.45 -20.25 26.05
N HIS A 457 -2.93 -21.23 25.34
CA HIS A 457 -1.80 -22.03 25.79
C HIS A 457 -0.91 -22.47 24.63
N LEU A 458 0.30 -22.91 24.97
CA LEU A 458 1.28 -23.42 24.02
C LEU A 458 1.46 -24.93 24.15
N GLU A 459 1.61 -25.58 23.01
CA GLU A 459 1.93 -26.99 22.89
C GLU A 459 3.08 -27.17 21.90
N TYR A 460 3.88 -28.20 22.10
CA TYR A 460 4.91 -28.60 21.15
C TYR A 460 4.62 -30.01 20.62
N TRP A 461 5.14 -30.30 19.43
CA TRP A 461 5.06 -31.64 18.85
C TRP A 461 6.20 -32.51 19.40
N ASP A 462 5.86 -33.63 20.06
CA ASP A 462 6.82 -34.58 20.65
C ASP A 462 7.24 -35.71 19.68
N GLU A 463 7.00 -35.51 18.37
CA GLU A 463 7.09 -36.49 17.27
C GLU A 463 5.85 -37.40 17.12
N HIS A 464 4.96 -37.46 18.11
CA HIS A 464 3.79 -38.34 18.09
C HIS A 464 2.46 -37.63 18.38
N LYS A 465 2.46 -36.61 19.22
CA LYS A 465 1.29 -35.86 19.66
C LYS A 465 1.66 -34.44 20.09
N TRP A 466 0.64 -33.62 20.27
CA TRP A 466 0.76 -32.32 20.91
C TRP A 466 0.85 -32.48 22.42
N VAL A 467 1.88 -31.87 23.02
CA VAL A 467 2.13 -31.88 24.47
C VAL A 467 2.19 -30.44 24.96
N PRO A 468 1.45 -30.07 26.02
CA PRO A 468 1.57 -28.75 26.63
C PRO A 468 2.99 -28.45 27.08
N VAL A 469 3.45 -27.22 26.87
CA VAL A 469 4.75 -26.81 27.43
C VAL A 469 4.68 -26.73 28.96
N SER A 470 5.79 -27.06 29.62
CA SER A 470 5.95 -26.89 31.08
C SER A 470 6.25 -25.42 31.37
N HIS A 471 5.21 -24.59 31.43
CA HIS A 471 5.33 -23.14 31.59
C HIS A 471 5.72 -22.73 33.03
N THR A 472 6.59 -21.72 33.14
CA THR A 472 7.07 -21.17 34.41
C THR A 472 6.49 -19.79 34.71
N THR A 473 5.78 -19.20 33.74
CA THR A 473 5.03 -17.93 33.89
C THR A 473 3.58 -18.13 33.44
N ALA A 474 2.69 -17.22 33.85
CA ALA A 474 1.27 -17.27 33.47
C ALA A 474 1.05 -16.79 32.02
N TYR A 475 -0.03 -17.26 31.39
CA TYR A 475 -0.52 -16.75 30.11
C TYR A 475 -1.35 -15.47 30.35
N GLY A 476 -0.92 -14.36 29.75
CA GLY A 476 -1.67 -13.10 29.75
C GLY A 476 -2.51 -12.93 28.48
N THR A 477 -3.54 -12.08 28.51
CA THR A 477 -4.41 -11.79 27.36
C THR A 477 -4.48 -10.30 27.05
N SER A 478 -3.45 -9.53 27.42
CA SER A 478 -3.37 -8.09 27.14
C SER A 478 -3.32 -7.83 25.64
N THR A 479 -3.94 -6.76 25.17
CA THR A 479 -3.79 -6.24 23.80
C THR A 479 -2.92 -4.97 23.74
N GLU A 480 -2.54 -4.45 24.90
CA GLU A 480 -1.68 -3.26 25.05
C GLU A 480 -0.19 -3.62 24.98
N ASP A 481 0.16 -4.87 25.27
CA ASP A 481 1.55 -5.34 25.43
C ASP A 481 1.74 -6.77 24.90
N PHE A 482 3.00 -7.18 24.78
CA PHE A 482 3.34 -8.59 24.53
C PHE A 482 2.99 -9.46 25.73
N ASN A 483 2.31 -10.58 25.48
CA ASN A 483 2.03 -11.60 26.49
C ASN A 483 3.14 -12.65 26.45
N ALA A 484 4.12 -12.52 27.34
CA ALA A 484 5.29 -13.38 27.37
C ALA A 484 5.10 -14.63 28.26
N VAL A 485 5.51 -15.78 27.74
CA VAL A 485 5.47 -17.07 28.43
C VAL A 485 6.87 -17.68 28.40
N SER A 486 7.40 -18.04 29.56
CA SER A 486 8.62 -18.85 29.69
C SER A 486 8.26 -20.29 30.03
N PHE A 487 9.04 -21.25 29.54
CA PHE A 487 8.82 -22.68 29.77
C PHE A 487 10.15 -23.45 29.75
N ASP A 488 10.14 -24.67 30.32
CA ASP A 488 11.28 -25.59 30.25
C ASP A 488 11.71 -25.79 28.79
N THR A 489 13.02 -25.86 28.52
CA THR A 489 13.49 -25.94 27.13
C THR A 489 12.98 -27.21 26.44
N VAL A 490 12.26 -27.04 25.34
CA VAL A 490 11.81 -28.13 24.46
C VAL A 490 12.61 -28.13 23.18
N GLU A 491 12.80 -29.30 22.58
CA GLU A 491 13.34 -29.47 21.23
C GLU A 491 12.22 -30.02 20.34
N THR A 492 11.82 -29.27 19.32
CA THR A 492 10.65 -29.62 18.49
C THR A 492 10.75 -29.05 17.09
N ARG A 493 10.01 -29.62 16.14
CA ARG A 493 9.79 -29.02 14.81
C ARG A 493 8.55 -28.15 14.76
N CYS A 494 7.66 -28.22 15.75
CA CYS A 494 6.41 -27.47 15.72
C CYS A 494 6.01 -26.94 17.09
N LEU A 495 5.57 -25.69 17.08
CA LEU A 495 4.96 -25.01 18.22
C LEU A 495 3.54 -24.62 17.83
N ARG A 496 2.55 -24.94 18.67
CA ARG A 496 1.14 -24.60 18.48
C ARG A 496 0.67 -23.65 19.57
N ALA A 497 0.06 -22.55 19.19
CA ALA A 497 -0.73 -21.71 20.07
C ALA A 497 -2.21 -22.06 19.88
N VAL A 498 -2.89 -22.40 20.97
CA VAL A 498 -4.33 -22.70 21.00
C VAL A 498 -5.03 -21.59 21.78
N PHE A 499 -6.12 -21.07 21.23
CA PHE A 499 -6.81 -19.91 21.74
C PHE A 499 -8.28 -20.25 22.03
N ASP A 500 -8.71 -20.03 23.26
CA ASP A 500 -10.12 -20.03 23.61
C ASP A 500 -10.70 -18.63 23.36
N ALA A 501 -11.71 -18.55 22.50
CA ALA A 501 -12.32 -17.28 22.12
C ALA A 501 -13.09 -16.62 23.29
N SER A 502 -13.09 -15.30 23.31
CA SER A 502 -14.04 -14.53 24.14
C SER A 502 -15.48 -14.84 23.72
N SER A 503 -16.41 -14.79 24.67
CA SER A 503 -17.82 -15.06 24.42
C SER A 503 -18.73 -14.28 25.36
N ASP A 504 -19.88 -13.88 24.84
CA ASP A 504 -21.01 -13.31 25.58
C ASP A 504 -21.99 -14.38 26.11
N GLY A 505 -21.64 -15.66 25.95
CA GLY A 505 -22.47 -16.82 26.28
C GLY A 505 -23.39 -17.29 25.16
N LYS A 506 -23.40 -16.62 24.00
CA LYS A 506 -24.20 -17.00 22.82
C LYS A 506 -23.33 -17.24 21.59
N THR A 507 -22.39 -16.34 21.34
CA THR A 507 -21.46 -16.41 20.20
C THR A 507 -20.02 -16.21 20.66
N TYR A 508 -19.08 -16.42 19.75
CA TYR A 508 -17.64 -16.26 20.00
C TYR A 508 -17.08 -15.10 19.17
N ALA A 509 -16.28 -14.26 19.81
CA ALA A 509 -15.49 -13.27 19.10
C ALA A 509 -14.32 -13.95 18.36
N ALA A 510 -13.81 -13.26 17.34
CA ALA A 510 -12.60 -13.65 16.65
C ALA A 510 -11.35 -13.29 17.47
N ILE A 511 -10.21 -13.85 17.07
CA ILE A 511 -8.89 -13.58 17.63
C ILE A 511 -8.04 -12.93 16.53
N ALA A 512 -7.20 -11.98 16.91
CA ALA A 512 -6.18 -11.43 16.04
C ALA A 512 -4.89 -11.16 16.80
N ALA A 513 -3.78 -11.19 16.08
CA ALA A 513 -2.47 -10.83 16.58
C ALA A 513 -1.66 -10.11 15.52
N GLN A 514 -0.85 -9.14 15.96
CA GLN A 514 0.12 -8.43 15.13
C GLN A 514 1.42 -9.21 15.00
N GLU A 515 1.82 -9.96 16.03
CA GLU A 515 3.10 -10.69 16.05
C GLU A 515 3.02 -11.85 17.05
N TRP A 516 3.67 -12.96 16.73
CA TRP A 516 3.89 -14.11 17.59
C TRP A 516 5.35 -14.57 17.49
N GLU A 517 6.09 -14.41 18.59
CA GLU A 517 7.49 -14.79 18.64
C GLU A 517 7.71 -16.15 19.29
N ALA A 518 8.71 -16.88 18.79
CA ALA A 518 9.19 -18.14 19.35
C ALA A 518 10.66 -17.96 19.76
N LEU A 519 10.96 -18.12 21.05
CA LEU A 519 12.23 -17.69 21.63
C LEU A 519 13.20 -18.86 21.85
N TYR A 520 14.34 -18.81 21.15
CA TYR A 520 15.49 -19.67 21.40
C TYR A 520 16.13 -19.36 22.76
N PRO A 521 16.77 -20.33 23.45
CA PRO A 521 17.40 -20.11 24.75
C PRO A 521 18.47 -19.02 24.80
N LYS A 522 19.11 -18.73 23.66
CA LYS A 522 20.14 -17.69 23.49
C LYS A 522 19.97 -17.00 22.13
N PRO A 523 20.53 -15.80 21.93
CA PRO A 523 20.52 -15.18 20.61
C PRO A 523 21.23 -16.03 19.55
N VAL A 524 20.64 -16.16 18.36
CA VAL A 524 21.19 -16.86 17.19
C VAL A 524 20.91 -16.06 15.93
N LEU A 525 21.70 -16.29 14.87
CA LEU A 525 21.37 -15.77 13.54
C LEU A 525 20.15 -16.51 13.00
N VAL A 526 19.22 -15.77 12.39
CA VAL A 526 17.96 -16.29 11.87
C VAL A 526 17.86 -15.95 10.40
N GLU A 527 17.70 -16.99 9.59
CA GLU A 527 17.32 -16.84 8.19
C GLU A 527 15.81 -17.04 8.07
N ALA A 528 15.12 -16.10 7.43
CA ALA A 528 13.68 -16.21 7.24
C ALA A 528 13.35 -17.38 6.30
N ALA A 529 12.22 -18.05 6.54
CA ALA A 529 11.79 -19.16 5.70
C ALA A 529 11.53 -18.68 4.25
N ASP A 530 11.91 -19.50 3.25
CA ASP A 530 11.47 -19.24 1.87
C ASP A 530 9.96 -19.43 1.79
N THR A 531 9.29 -18.31 1.63
CA THR A 531 7.84 -18.21 1.71
C THR A 531 7.11 -18.67 0.45
N ARG A 532 7.85 -19.02 -0.62
CA ARG A 532 7.32 -19.66 -1.83
C ARG A 532 7.10 -21.16 -1.63
N LEU A 533 7.69 -21.74 -0.58
CA LEU A 533 7.56 -23.15 -0.25
C LEU A 533 6.40 -23.35 0.73
N SER A 534 5.56 -24.34 0.44
CA SER A 534 4.44 -24.69 1.30
C SER A 534 4.90 -25.23 2.66
N ALA A 535 4.06 -25.01 3.68
CA ALA A 535 4.15 -25.67 4.97
C ALA A 535 4.23 -27.20 4.79
N SER A 536 5.10 -27.85 5.57
CA SER A 536 5.26 -29.31 5.48
C SER A 536 4.09 -30.00 6.21
N PRO A 537 3.64 -31.20 5.79
CA PRO A 537 2.65 -31.96 6.56
C PRO A 537 3.19 -32.47 7.92
N ILE A 538 4.43 -32.10 8.28
CA ILE A 538 5.03 -32.37 9.59
C ILE A 538 4.12 -31.79 10.69
N CYS A 539 3.83 -32.61 11.71
CA CYS A 539 2.92 -32.28 12.82
C CYS A 539 1.42 -32.21 12.47
N ALA A 540 1.00 -32.69 11.30
CA ALA A 540 -0.41 -32.76 10.90
C ALA A 540 -1.21 -33.93 11.53
N ALA A 541 -0.76 -34.48 12.67
CA ALA A 541 -1.52 -35.49 13.38
C ALA A 541 -2.49 -34.83 14.38
N SER A 542 -3.77 -35.16 14.15
CA SER A 542 -5.05 -34.79 14.80
C SER A 542 -5.50 -33.34 14.68
#